data_AF-A0A2V7XZP7-F1
#
_entry.id   AF-A0A2V7XZP7-F1
#
_cell.length_a   1.000
_cell.length_b   1.000
_cell.length_c   1.000
_cell.angle_alpha   90.00
_cell.angle_beta   90.00
_cell.angle_gamma   90.00
#
_symmetry.space_group_name_H-M   'P 1'
#
loop_
_entity.id
_entity.type
_entity.pdbx_description
1 polymer ?
#
loop_
_entity_poly.entity_id
_entity_poly.type
_entity_poly.pdbx_seq_one_letter_code
_entity_poly.pdbx_strand_id
1 'polypeptide(L)'
;MKRIVGGTESMMKRLLVAGGLVAAGLLGLAGTLWAQSTGAVRGRVVDEKGQGVPEAVVTLEFQGGVTRKFDSKTNKKGEFTQVGLTPGVYRITANKEGYQGGYIDTRVSLGEPLQVPDLKIVTKAVAQAAAGGEAEKANAALREMFGKANQLSQEGKTEEAIAAYTELLAKNPQVAEAHYNIGYLKSQKKDWPGAEA
;
A
#
# COMPACT_ATOMS: atom_id res chain seq x y z
N MET A 1 -59.17 69.99 2.37
CA MET A 1 -60.37 69.37 1.78
C MET A 1 -59.92 68.62 0.54
N LYS A 2 -59.78 67.29 0.60
CA LYS A 2 -60.82 66.26 0.49
C LYS A 2 -61.47 66.22 -0.91
N ARG A 3 -60.95 65.24 -1.68
CA ARG A 3 -61.68 64.23 -2.48
C ARG A 3 -62.06 64.52 -3.94
N ILE A 4 -61.93 63.41 -4.69
CA ILE A 4 -62.82 62.80 -5.71
C ILE A 4 -63.02 63.58 -7.02
N VAL A 5 -62.97 62.98 -8.20
CA VAL A 5 -63.70 61.79 -8.67
C VAL A 5 -62.93 61.17 -9.84
N GLY A 6 -63.04 59.84 -9.99
CA GLY A 6 -62.40 59.07 -11.05
C GLY A 6 -63.16 59.04 -12.38
N GLY A 7 -62.40 58.63 -13.40
CA GLY A 7 -62.77 57.69 -14.47
C GLY A 7 -63.82 58.11 -15.49
N THR A 8 -63.37 58.28 -16.74
CA THR A 8 -63.97 57.67 -17.96
C THR A 8 -63.01 57.82 -19.14
N GLU A 9 -62.77 56.70 -19.82
CA GLU A 9 -62.63 56.57 -21.28
C GLU A 9 -61.35 57.04 -22.00
N SER A 10 -60.48 56.04 -22.21
CA SER A 10 -60.05 55.57 -23.54
C SER A 10 -60.00 56.58 -24.69
N MET A 11 -58.78 56.94 -25.13
CA MET A 11 -58.36 56.65 -26.52
C MET A 11 -56.85 56.92 -26.67
N MET A 12 -56.02 55.95 -26.32
CA MET A 12 -54.58 55.98 -26.58
C MET A 12 -54.35 55.71 -28.07
N LYS A 13 -54.28 56.78 -28.87
CA LYS A 13 -53.75 56.71 -30.24
C LYS A 13 -52.24 56.90 -30.18
N ARG A 14 -51.54 55.92 -30.76
CA ARG A 14 -50.14 55.90 -31.20
C ARG A 14 -49.13 55.36 -30.18
N LEU A 15 -48.86 54.06 -30.29
CA LEU A 15 -47.51 53.61 -30.68
C LEU A 15 -47.59 52.15 -31.19
N LEU A 16 -47.15 52.00 -32.43
CA LEU A 16 -47.01 50.74 -33.16
C LEU A 16 -45.97 49.85 -32.48
N VAL A 17 -46.40 48.73 -31.90
CA VAL A 17 -45.55 47.55 -31.73
C VAL A 17 -46.22 46.42 -32.51
N ALA A 18 -45.79 46.27 -33.76
CA ALA A 18 -46.14 45.12 -34.59
C ALA A 18 -45.33 43.91 -34.12
N GLY A 19 -46.03 42.82 -33.82
CA GLY A 19 -45.44 41.52 -33.50
C GLY A 19 -45.04 40.73 -34.75
N GLY A 20 -44.21 39.70 -34.52
CA GLY A 20 -43.88 38.69 -35.52
C GLY A 20 -42.86 37.68 -34.99
N LEU A 21 -43.35 36.48 -34.66
CA LEU A 21 -42.61 35.27 -34.29
C LEU A 21 -41.39 34.99 -35.19
N VAL A 22 -40.20 34.89 -34.59
CA VAL A 22 -39.16 33.95 -35.03
C VAL A 22 -38.68 33.20 -33.80
N ALA A 23 -39.19 31.98 -33.67
CA ALA A 23 -38.63 30.94 -32.83
C ALA A 23 -37.30 30.49 -33.44
N ALA A 24 -36.17 30.83 -32.82
CA ALA A 24 -34.88 30.11 -32.90
C ALA A 24 -33.79 30.96 -32.23
N GLY A 25 -33.47 30.68 -30.96
CA GLY A 25 -32.36 31.39 -30.30
C GLY A 25 -32.11 31.04 -28.84
N LEU A 26 -32.73 29.99 -28.29
CA LEU A 26 -32.52 29.53 -26.91
C LEU A 26 -32.03 28.08 -26.87
N LEU A 27 -31.15 27.70 -27.80
CA LEU A 27 -30.46 26.40 -27.80
C LEU A 27 -28.97 26.64 -28.06
N GLY A 28 -28.24 26.95 -27.00
CA GLY A 28 -26.80 27.22 -27.12
C GLY A 28 -26.03 27.25 -25.81
N LEU A 29 -26.60 26.76 -24.71
CA LEU A 29 -25.87 26.43 -23.50
C LEU A 29 -26.30 25.03 -23.06
N ALA A 30 -26.23 24.07 -23.98
CA ALA A 30 -25.90 22.72 -23.55
C ALA A 30 -24.49 22.84 -22.99
N GLY A 31 -24.39 23.07 -21.67
CA GLY A 31 -23.13 22.99 -20.97
C GLY A 31 -22.49 21.71 -21.44
N THR A 32 -21.28 21.81 -21.98
CA THR A 32 -20.41 20.66 -22.10
C THR A 32 -20.26 20.14 -20.68
N LEU A 33 -21.14 19.21 -20.30
CA LEU A 33 -20.80 18.14 -19.40
C LEU A 33 -19.65 17.46 -20.14
N TRP A 34 -18.44 17.98 -19.95
CA TRP A 34 -17.30 17.12 -19.97
C TRP A 34 -17.67 16.07 -18.93
N ALA A 35 -18.21 14.95 -19.39
CA ALA A 35 -17.77 13.68 -18.88
C ALA A 35 -16.25 13.73 -19.06
N GLN A 36 -15.57 14.43 -18.13
CA GLN A 36 -14.14 14.41 -18.02
C GLN A 36 -13.88 12.95 -17.87
N SER A 37 -13.40 12.35 -18.95
CA SER A 37 -13.22 10.93 -18.98
C SER A 37 -12.17 10.69 -17.90
N THR A 38 -12.65 10.11 -16.82
CA THR A 38 -11.96 10.00 -15.54
C THR A 38 -11.94 8.51 -15.26
N GLY A 39 -10.80 8.04 -14.81
CA GLY A 39 -10.69 6.67 -14.35
C GLY A 39 -11.47 6.48 -13.06
N ALA A 40 -11.88 5.24 -12.85
CA ALA A 40 -12.37 4.77 -11.57
C ALA A 40 -11.50 3.61 -11.09
N VAL A 41 -11.32 3.51 -9.79
CA VAL A 41 -10.65 2.38 -9.14
C VAL A 41 -11.64 1.75 -8.17
N ARG A 42 -11.76 0.42 -8.25
CA ARG A 42 -12.51 -0.38 -7.29
C ARG A 42 -11.58 -1.40 -6.67
N GLY A 43 -11.66 -1.56 -5.36
CA GLY A 43 -10.82 -2.50 -4.64
C GLY A 43 -11.45 -2.95 -3.33
N ARG A 44 -10.77 -3.88 -2.67
CA ARG A 44 -11.14 -4.37 -1.35
C ARG A 44 -9.91 -4.42 -0.48
N VAL A 45 -10.06 -4.02 0.78
CA VAL A 45 -9.06 -4.19 1.83
C VAL A 45 -9.46 -5.39 2.68
N VAL A 46 -8.55 -6.34 2.84
CA VAL A 46 -8.78 -7.56 3.60
C VAL A 46 -7.69 -7.77 4.65
N ASP A 47 -8.01 -8.48 5.73
CA ASP A 47 -7.06 -8.85 6.79
C ASP A 47 -6.24 -10.12 6.45
N GLU A 48 -5.38 -10.56 7.38
CA GLU A 48 -4.63 -11.81 7.25
C GLU A 48 -5.49 -13.07 7.03
N LYS A 49 -6.79 -13.04 7.40
CA LYS A 49 -7.76 -14.13 7.25
C LYS A 49 -8.62 -13.99 6.00
N GLY A 50 -8.40 -12.95 5.19
CA GLY A 50 -9.20 -12.63 4.02
C GLY A 50 -10.56 -11.98 4.35
N GLN A 51 -10.76 -11.54 5.60
CA GLN A 51 -11.97 -10.81 6.00
C GLN A 51 -11.85 -9.36 5.60
N GLY A 52 -12.92 -8.78 5.05
CA GLY A 52 -12.93 -7.37 4.66
C GLY A 52 -12.75 -6.45 5.86
N VAL A 53 -11.81 -5.49 5.79
CA VAL A 53 -11.55 -4.56 6.91
C VAL A 53 -12.43 -3.31 6.75
N PRO A 54 -13.41 -3.08 7.64
CA PRO A 54 -14.28 -1.92 7.55
C PRO A 54 -13.65 -0.64 8.12
N GLU A 55 -14.07 0.50 7.57
CA GLU A 55 -13.60 1.83 7.97
C GLU A 55 -12.06 1.97 7.95
N ALA A 56 -11.39 1.23 7.06
CA ALA A 56 -10.00 1.46 6.72
C ALA A 56 -9.92 2.71 5.84
N VAL A 57 -8.96 3.58 6.12
CA VAL A 57 -8.67 4.76 5.32
C VAL A 57 -7.81 4.32 4.13
N VAL A 58 -8.34 4.49 2.93
CA VAL A 58 -7.68 4.20 1.67
C VAL A 58 -7.29 5.51 1.02
N THR A 59 -5.99 5.77 0.95
CA THR A 59 -5.42 6.96 0.32
C THR A 59 -4.88 6.60 -1.06
N LEU A 60 -5.38 7.26 -2.10
CA LEU A 60 -4.89 7.15 -3.47
C LEU A 60 -4.04 8.37 -3.80
N GLU A 61 -2.75 8.17 -3.98
CA GLU A 61 -1.78 9.23 -4.29
C GLU A 61 -1.27 9.12 -5.72
N PHE A 62 -1.47 10.16 -6.52
CA PHE A 62 -0.95 10.23 -7.89
C PHE A 62 0.58 10.37 -7.90
N GLN A 63 1.26 9.49 -8.63
CA GLN A 63 2.72 9.44 -8.72
C GLN A 63 3.28 10.20 -9.96
N GLY A 64 2.42 10.85 -10.76
CA GLY A 64 2.81 11.52 -12.00
C GLY A 64 3.30 12.97 -11.85
N GLY A 65 3.95 13.32 -10.74
CA GLY A 65 4.61 14.62 -10.53
C GLY A 65 3.76 15.73 -9.90
N VAL A 66 2.43 15.68 -10.02
CA VAL A 66 1.52 16.56 -9.25
C VAL A 66 1.00 15.78 -8.06
N THR A 67 1.25 16.25 -6.83
CA THR A 67 0.71 15.57 -5.64
C THR A 67 -0.81 15.75 -5.58
N ARG A 68 -1.54 14.72 -5.99
CA ARG A 68 -2.99 14.61 -5.80
C ARG A 68 -3.25 13.42 -4.88
N LYS A 69 -4.02 13.65 -3.82
CA LYS A 69 -4.39 12.64 -2.84
C LYS A 69 -5.90 12.56 -2.72
N PHE A 70 -6.43 11.35 -2.69
CA PHE A 70 -7.85 11.08 -2.44
C PHE A 70 -7.96 10.12 -1.28
N ASP A 71 -8.69 10.51 -0.25
CA ASP A 71 -8.96 9.63 0.89
C ASP A 71 -10.38 9.09 0.78
N SER A 72 -10.51 7.78 0.94
CA SER A 72 -11.77 7.05 0.96
C SER A 72 -11.82 6.13 2.16
N LYS A 73 -13.00 5.75 2.62
CA LYS A 73 -13.18 4.77 3.70
C LYS A 73 -13.81 3.51 3.14
N THR A 74 -13.32 2.36 3.58
CA THR A 74 -13.91 1.07 3.21
C THR A 74 -15.26 0.85 3.91
N ASN A 75 -16.16 0.13 3.23
CA ASN A 75 -17.45 -0.25 3.78
C ASN A 75 -17.37 -1.52 4.69
N LYS A 76 -18.52 -2.02 5.16
CA LYS A 76 -18.60 -3.24 6.01
C LYS A 76 -17.94 -4.49 5.40
N LYS A 77 -17.79 -4.56 4.07
CA LYS A 77 -17.17 -5.66 3.34
C LYS A 77 -15.70 -5.39 2.98
N GLY A 78 -15.14 -4.28 3.46
CA GLY A 78 -13.79 -3.83 3.10
C GLY A 78 -13.68 -3.21 1.71
N GLU A 79 -14.78 -3.00 1.00
CA GLU A 79 -14.75 -2.49 -0.38
C GLU A 79 -14.66 -0.97 -0.41
N PHE A 80 -13.93 -0.44 -1.40
CA PHE A 80 -13.85 0.98 -1.70
C PHE A 80 -14.02 1.23 -3.20
N THR A 81 -14.45 2.43 -3.55
CA THR A 81 -14.54 2.88 -4.94
C THR A 81 -14.17 4.35 -5.00
N GLN A 82 -13.21 4.67 -5.85
CA GLN A 82 -12.79 6.04 -6.11
C GLN A 82 -13.05 6.36 -7.58
N VAL A 83 -13.87 7.37 -7.83
CA VAL A 83 -14.16 7.90 -9.17
C VAL A 83 -13.50 9.26 -9.34
N GLY A 84 -13.37 9.74 -10.59
CA GLY A 84 -12.79 11.06 -10.86
C GLY A 84 -11.26 11.08 -10.88
N LEU A 85 -10.61 9.93 -11.05
CA LEU A 85 -9.16 9.83 -11.08
C LEU A 85 -8.64 10.24 -12.47
N THR A 86 -7.62 11.08 -12.53
CA THR A 86 -6.94 11.32 -13.79
C THR A 86 -6.10 10.11 -14.19
N PRO A 87 -6.03 9.71 -15.47
CA PRO A 87 -5.20 8.59 -15.88
C PRO A 87 -3.73 8.72 -15.46
N GLY A 88 -3.13 7.62 -15.03
CA GLY A 88 -1.72 7.51 -14.65
C GLY A 88 -1.50 6.61 -13.45
N VAL A 89 -0.30 6.64 -12.87
CA VAL A 89 0.09 5.74 -11.79
C VAL A 89 -0.35 6.29 -10.45
N TYR A 90 -1.05 5.48 -9.66
CA TYR A 90 -1.47 5.77 -8.29
C TYR A 90 -0.87 4.76 -7.33
N ARG A 91 -0.44 5.26 -6.19
CA ARG A 91 -0.18 4.46 -5.00
C ARG A 91 -1.44 4.45 -4.15
N ILE A 92 -2.00 3.27 -3.93
CA ILE A 92 -3.18 3.06 -3.11
C ILE A 92 -2.71 2.47 -1.79
N THR A 93 -2.83 3.24 -0.71
CA THR A 93 -2.40 2.85 0.64
C THR A 93 -3.63 2.62 1.50
N ALA A 94 -3.74 1.47 2.15
CA ALA A 94 -4.73 1.24 3.20
C ALA A 94 -4.08 1.37 4.57
N ASN A 95 -4.74 2.13 5.42
CA ASN A 95 -4.35 2.34 6.80
C ASN A 95 -5.56 2.15 7.73
N LYS A 96 -5.35 1.43 8.82
CA LYS A 96 -6.33 1.23 9.88
C LYS A 96 -5.58 1.17 11.21
N GLU A 97 -6.13 1.82 12.22
CA GLU A 97 -5.59 1.75 13.57
C GLU A 97 -5.52 0.30 14.05
N GLY A 98 -4.41 -0.10 14.66
CA GLY A 98 -4.14 -1.48 15.07
C GLY A 98 -3.60 -2.40 13.96
N TYR A 99 -3.59 -1.95 12.70
CA TYR A 99 -3.04 -2.68 11.57
C TYR A 99 -1.70 -2.10 11.11
N GLN A 100 -0.89 -2.95 10.49
CA GLN A 100 0.21 -2.55 9.64
C GLN A 100 -0.37 -2.24 8.25
N GLY A 101 -0.24 -0.98 7.84
CA GLY A 101 -0.73 -0.52 6.54
C GLY A 101 -0.04 -1.24 5.38
N GLY A 102 -0.75 -1.34 4.26
CA GLY A 102 -0.27 -1.92 3.02
C GLY A 102 -0.50 -0.96 1.86
N TYR A 103 0.27 -1.11 0.79
CA TYR A 103 0.08 -0.32 -0.43
C TYR A 103 0.21 -1.16 -1.69
N ILE A 104 -0.41 -0.69 -2.76
CA ILE A 104 -0.22 -1.19 -4.11
C ILE A 104 -0.06 -0.02 -5.08
N ASP A 105 0.84 -0.17 -6.04
CA ASP A 105 1.00 0.78 -7.12
C ASP A 105 0.26 0.24 -8.35
N THR A 106 -0.60 1.05 -8.95
CA THR A 106 -1.42 0.65 -10.10
C THR A 106 -1.58 1.77 -11.10
N ARG A 107 -1.75 1.43 -12.39
CA ARG A 107 -2.00 2.41 -13.44
C ARG A 107 -3.50 2.50 -13.71
N VAL A 108 -4.07 3.65 -13.40
CA VAL A 108 -5.45 3.99 -13.73
C VAL A 108 -5.52 4.47 -15.16
N SER A 109 -6.41 3.86 -15.93
CA SER A 109 -6.69 4.24 -17.32
C SER A 109 -8.04 4.94 -17.43
N LEU A 110 -8.23 5.57 -18.58
CA LEU A 110 -9.48 6.19 -18.97
C LEU A 110 -10.56 5.13 -19.26
N GLY A 111 -11.82 5.35 -18.85
CA GLY A 111 -12.94 4.49 -19.24
C GLY A 111 -13.39 3.53 -18.15
N GLU A 112 -13.18 2.23 -18.35
CA GLU A 112 -13.68 1.19 -17.44
C GLU A 112 -13.05 1.27 -16.04
N PRO A 113 -13.83 1.04 -14.97
CA PRO A 113 -13.30 0.97 -13.62
C PRO A 113 -12.23 -0.10 -13.49
N LEU A 114 -11.03 0.29 -13.06
CA LEU A 114 -9.95 -0.63 -12.76
C LEU A 114 -10.25 -1.38 -11.47
N GLN A 115 -10.45 -2.69 -11.58
CA GLN A 115 -10.51 -3.58 -10.42
C GLN A 115 -9.08 -3.90 -9.95
N VAL A 116 -8.71 -3.41 -8.78
CA VAL A 116 -7.40 -3.71 -8.19
C VAL A 116 -7.44 -5.01 -7.38
N PRO A 117 -6.30 -5.70 -7.22
CA PRO A 117 -6.17 -6.83 -6.31
C PRO A 117 -6.55 -6.45 -4.88
N ASP A 118 -6.96 -7.46 -4.10
CA ASP A 118 -7.27 -7.28 -2.69
C ASP A 118 -6.04 -6.80 -1.93
N LEU A 119 -6.18 -5.64 -1.27
CA LEU A 119 -5.13 -5.03 -0.48
C LEU A 119 -5.12 -5.69 0.89
N LYS A 120 -4.16 -6.60 1.09
CA LYS A 120 -3.98 -7.31 2.36
C LYS A 120 -3.26 -6.41 3.36
N ILE A 121 -3.90 -6.18 4.50
CA ILE A 121 -3.27 -5.57 5.67
C ILE A 121 -3.26 -6.59 6.81
N VAL A 122 -2.27 -6.52 7.69
CA VAL A 122 -2.17 -7.45 8.82
C VAL A 122 -2.25 -6.69 10.13
N THR A 123 -2.78 -7.31 11.19
CA THR A 123 -2.73 -6.67 12.51
C THR A 123 -1.28 -6.48 12.95
N LYS A 124 -0.98 -5.41 13.69
CA LYS A 124 0.39 -5.18 14.21
C LYS A 124 0.87 -6.35 15.07
N ALA A 125 -0.04 -6.98 15.81
CA ALA A 125 0.24 -8.17 16.61
C ALA A 125 0.65 -9.36 15.74
N VAL A 126 -0.06 -9.63 14.64
CA VAL A 126 0.29 -10.72 13.71
C VAL A 126 1.59 -10.42 12.97
N ALA A 127 1.84 -9.18 12.57
CA ALA A 127 3.13 -8.79 11.98
C ALA A 127 4.30 -9.00 12.94
N GLN A 128 4.13 -8.62 14.21
CA GLN A 128 5.14 -8.83 15.26
C GLN A 128 5.34 -10.31 15.58
N ALA A 129 4.26 -11.10 15.62
CA ALA A 129 4.35 -12.54 15.83
C ALA A 129 5.05 -13.25 14.66
N ALA A 130 4.82 -12.82 13.42
CA ALA A 130 5.52 -13.33 12.25
C ALA A 130 7.02 -13.00 12.31
N ALA A 131 7.38 -11.76 12.63
CA ALA A 131 8.77 -11.35 12.81
C ALA A 131 9.46 -12.09 13.97
N GLY A 132 8.74 -12.32 15.08
CA GLY A 132 9.22 -13.10 16.21
C GLY A 132 9.47 -14.57 15.85
N GLY A 133 8.55 -15.19 15.09
CA GLY A 133 8.71 -16.55 14.59
C GLY A 133 9.86 -16.69 13.60
N GLU A 134 10.11 -15.68 12.75
CA GLU A 134 11.28 -15.65 11.87
C GLU A 134 12.59 -15.52 12.65
N ALA A 135 12.63 -14.65 13.66
CA ALA A 135 13.78 -14.51 14.55
C ALA A 135 14.05 -15.80 15.34
N GLU A 136 13.01 -16.48 15.81
CA GLU A 136 13.13 -17.77 16.49
C GLU A 136 13.64 -18.87 15.54
N LYS A 137 13.12 -18.94 14.31
CA LYS A 137 13.64 -19.86 13.28
C LYS A 137 15.09 -19.57 12.92
N ALA A 138 15.44 -18.30 12.78
CA ALA A 138 16.83 -17.89 12.54
C ALA A 138 17.72 -18.33 13.71
N ASN A 139 17.28 -18.14 14.94
CA ASN A 139 18.00 -18.59 16.14
C ASN A 139 18.11 -20.12 16.21
N ALA A 140 17.06 -20.86 15.87
CA ALA A 140 17.07 -22.33 15.83
C ALA A 140 18.05 -22.84 14.76
N ALA A 141 18.03 -22.25 13.56
CA ALA A 141 18.96 -22.58 12.49
C ALA A 141 20.42 -22.28 12.89
N LEU A 142 20.68 -21.16 13.57
CA LEU A 142 22.01 -20.85 14.10
C LEU A 142 22.47 -21.88 15.14
N ARG A 143 21.58 -22.31 16.05
CA ARG A 143 21.89 -23.36 17.04
C ARG A 143 22.21 -24.69 16.37
N GLU A 144 21.46 -25.06 15.33
CA GLU A 144 21.69 -26.28 14.57
C GLU A 144 23.05 -26.24 13.86
N MET A 145 23.37 -25.14 13.17
CA MET A 145 24.66 -24.94 12.50
C MET A 145 25.83 -25.00 13.48
N PHE A 146 25.68 -24.38 14.65
CA PHE A 146 26.68 -24.45 15.71
C PHE A 146 26.83 -25.88 16.25
N GLY A 147 25.73 -26.59 16.46
CA GLY A 147 25.74 -28.01 16.88
C GLY A 147 26.48 -28.91 15.89
N LYS A 148 26.24 -28.74 14.59
CA LYS A 148 26.95 -29.46 13.53
C LYS A 148 28.45 -29.16 13.53
N ALA A 149 28.84 -27.89 13.68
CA ALA A 149 30.24 -27.50 13.77
C ALA A 149 30.93 -28.10 15.00
N ASN A 150 30.26 -28.12 16.15
CA ASN A 150 30.74 -28.80 17.36
C ASN A 150 30.90 -30.31 17.16
N GLN A 151 30.00 -30.95 16.41
CA GLN A 151 30.10 -32.38 16.12
C GLN A 151 31.32 -32.68 15.23
N LEU A 152 31.53 -31.92 14.16
CA LEU A 152 32.72 -32.07 13.30
C LEU A 152 34.02 -31.86 14.10
N SER A 153 34.02 -30.91 15.04
CA SER A 153 35.13 -30.70 15.96
C SER A 153 35.40 -31.92 16.85
N GLN A 154 34.35 -32.53 17.40
CA GLN A 154 34.47 -33.74 18.23
C GLN A 154 34.91 -34.97 17.44
N GLU A 155 34.52 -35.05 16.16
CA GLU A 155 34.97 -36.10 15.23
C GLU A 155 36.43 -35.90 14.76
N GLY A 156 37.12 -34.83 15.19
CA GLY A 156 38.50 -34.53 14.80
C GLY A 156 38.64 -33.93 13.40
N LYS A 157 37.52 -33.71 12.70
CA LYS A 157 37.46 -33.12 11.34
C LYS A 157 37.69 -31.62 11.40
N THR A 158 38.92 -31.24 11.75
CA THR A 158 39.33 -29.88 12.09
C THR A 158 39.05 -28.87 10.97
N GLU A 159 39.32 -29.22 9.71
CA GLU A 159 39.07 -28.32 8.58
C GLU A 159 37.58 -28.11 8.29
N GLU A 160 36.79 -29.20 8.36
CA GLU A 160 35.33 -29.15 8.17
C GLU A 160 34.65 -28.37 9.31
N ALA A 161 35.12 -28.53 10.54
CA ALA A 161 34.64 -27.79 11.69
C ALA A 161 34.91 -26.28 11.56
N ILE A 162 36.13 -25.89 11.16
CA ILE A 162 36.46 -24.48 10.90
C ILE A 162 35.60 -23.91 9.77
N ALA A 163 35.39 -24.66 8.69
CA ALA A 163 34.51 -24.25 7.61
C ALA A 163 33.06 -24.05 8.09
N ALA A 164 32.53 -24.97 8.89
CA ALA A 164 31.18 -24.90 9.43
C ALA A 164 30.98 -23.71 10.40
N TYR A 165 31.94 -23.44 11.30
CA TYR A 165 31.89 -22.23 12.13
C TYR A 165 32.03 -20.94 11.30
N THR A 166 32.82 -20.97 10.22
CA THR A 166 32.95 -19.82 9.33
C THR A 166 31.63 -19.54 8.59
N GLU A 167 30.93 -20.58 8.15
CA GLU A 167 29.59 -20.43 7.55
C GLU A 167 28.58 -19.87 8.56
N LEU A 168 28.63 -20.33 9.82
CA LEU A 168 27.81 -19.77 10.90
C LEU A 168 28.07 -18.28 11.10
N LEU A 169 29.35 -17.88 11.16
CA LEU A 169 29.76 -16.48 11.32
C LEU A 169 29.41 -15.62 10.10
N ALA A 170 29.33 -16.19 8.91
CA ALA A 170 28.84 -15.49 7.72
C ALA A 170 27.35 -15.14 7.85
N LYS A 171 26.55 -15.97 8.54
CA LYS A 171 25.12 -15.70 8.79
C LYS A 171 24.90 -14.82 10.02
N ASN A 172 25.71 -15.00 11.06
CA ASN A 172 25.69 -14.14 12.23
C ASN A 172 27.12 -13.89 12.76
N PRO A 173 27.72 -12.73 12.43
CA PRO A 173 29.09 -12.40 12.85
C PRO A 173 29.29 -12.32 14.37
N GLN A 174 28.21 -12.24 15.15
CA GLN A 174 28.25 -12.00 16.60
C GLN A 174 28.27 -13.27 17.45
N VAL A 175 28.40 -14.46 16.86
CA VAL A 175 28.52 -15.71 17.65
C VAL A 175 29.94 -15.83 18.22
N ALA A 176 30.15 -15.31 19.43
CA ALA A 176 31.46 -15.25 20.10
C ALA A 176 32.09 -16.64 20.29
N GLU A 177 31.28 -17.64 20.62
CA GLU A 177 31.70 -19.03 20.84
C GLU A 177 32.29 -19.66 19.58
N ALA A 178 31.81 -19.27 18.39
CA ALA A 178 32.33 -19.77 17.12
C ALA A 178 33.73 -19.23 16.83
N HIS A 179 33.99 -17.96 17.16
CA HIS A 179 35.34 -17.37 17.05
C HIS A 179 36.33 -18.08 17.99
N TYR A 180 35.91 -18.35 19.23
CA TYR A 180 36.72 -19.09 20.21
C TYR A 180 37.06 -20.51 19.72
N ASN A 181 36.05 -21.26 19.24
CA ASN A 181 36.23 -22.63 18.78
C ASN A 181 37.12 -22.72 17.53
N ILE A 182 36.99 -21.79 16.58
CA ILE A 182 37.92 -21.70 15.45
C ILE A 182 39.35 -21.44 15.93
N GLY A 183 39.53 -20.53 16.89
CA GLY A 183 40.84 -20.23 17.47
C GLY A 183 41.49 -21.47 18.08
N TYR A 184 40.74 -22.21 18.88
CA TYR A 184 41.17 -23.46 19.50
C TYR A 184 41.53 -24.55 18.47
N LEU A 185 40.69 -24.74 17.45
CA LEU A 185 40.96 -25.70 16.37
C LEU A 185 42.19 -25.32 15.54
N LYS A 186 42.40 -24.03 15.29
CA LYS A 186 43.60 -23.53 14.60
C LYS A 186 44.86 -23.69 15.44
N SER A 187 44.79 -23.54 16.77
CA SER A 187 45.95 -23.81 17.63
C SER A 187 46.30 -25.29 17.64
N GLN A 188 45.31 -26.19 17.74
CA GLN A 188 45.56 -27.62 17.61
C GLN A 188 46.22 -27.98 16.28
N LYS A 189 45.76 -27.40 15.15
CA LYS A 189 46.36 -27.65 13.82
C LYS A 189 47.83 -27.23 13.74
N LYS A 190 48.23 -26.17 14.45
CA LYS A 190 49.62 -25.68 14.46
C LYS A 190 50.55 -26.49 15.36
N ASP A 191 50.02 -27.38 16.20
CA ASP A 191 50.77 -28.21 17.15
C ASP A 191 51.10 -29.62 16.63
N TRP A 192 50.87 -29.91 15.34
CA TRP A 192 51.19 -31.20 14.70
C TRP A 192 52.61 -31.41 14.11
N PRO A 193 53.71 -30.76 14.56
CA PRO A 193 55.06 -31.24 14.22
C PRO A 193 55.66 -32.34 15.12
N GLY A 194 54.90 -33.01 16.00
CA GLY A 194 55.51 -33.93 16.99
C GLY A 194 54.67 -35.07 17.55
N ALA A 195 53.62 -35.51 16.86
CA ALA A 195 52.73 -36.58 17.35
C ALA A 195 52.79 -37.88 16.52
N GLU A 196 53.93 -38.14 15.88
CA GLU A 196 54.25 -39.48 15.36
C GLU A 196 55.58 -39.91 16.00
N ALA A 197 55.48 -40.85 16.95
CA ALA A 197 56.58 -41.64 17.48
C ALA A 197 56.47 -43.07 16.93
#